data_AF-A0A8S9JUA8-F1
#
_entry.id   AF-A0A8S9JUA8-F1
#
_cell.length_a   1.000
_cell.length_b   1.000
_cell.length_c   1.000
_cell.angle_alpha   90.00
_cell.angle_beta   90.00
_cell.angle_gamma   90.00
#
_symmetry.space_group_name_H-M   'P 1'
#
loop_
_entity.id
_entity.type
_entity.pdbx_description
1 polymer ?
#
loop_
_entity_poly.entity_id
_entity_poly.type
_entity_poly.pdbx_seq_one_letter_code
_entity_poly.pdbx_strand_id
1 'polypeptide(L)'
;MYVAFRFPDDEFDRFWEPYSLNSTVPNNRKLEVSGFWNLPPSRIFNTDLRANQVQPLEFTWPPMPLKNSFYYIALYFAHDSDSIGDGTRVFDVSVNGIAYYKELSVSPAGSVIFASRWPLEGLTTLTLTPTSGSTLAPLVNGGEMFELISLGGRTLVRDATALNAIKRSFKNVPVDWNGDPCMPKNYSWTGVTCSDGPRIRIVALNLTSMGLSGSLAPQVAKLTALSSIWLGNNSLSGSIPDLGSLKFLESVHLEDNRFSGTFPSFFGGVPRLRELFLQNNNLTGKIPSNLLQKPGLELR
;
A
#
# COMPACT_ATOMS: atom_id res chain seq x y z
N MET A 1 -22.68 13.70 4.54
CA MET A 1 -22.01 12.51 3.96
C MET A 1 -21.42 12.99 2.65
N TYR A 2 -20.10 13.16 2.58
CA TYR A 2 -19.43 13.54 1.34
C TYR A 2 -19.41 12.32 0.41
N VAL A 3 -19.81 12.49 -0.84
CA VAL A 3 -19.84 11.40 -1.82
C VAL A 3 -18.48 11.35 -2.47
N ALA A 4 -17.72 10.29 -2.19
CA ALA A 4 -16.46 10.01 -2.86
C ALA A 4 -16.69 9.15 -4.11
N PHE A 5 -15.95 9.45 -5.17
CA PHE A 5 -15.98 8.76 -6.45
C PHE A 5 -14.69 7.99 -6.67
N ARG A 6 -14.79 6.84 -7.34
CA ARG A 6 -13.65 6.12 -7.91
C ARG A 6 -13.73 6.18 -9.42
N PHE A 7 -12.59 6.37 -10.06
CA PHE A 7 -12.50 6.41 -11.50
C PHE A 7 -11.81 5.14 -12.02
N PRO A 8 -12.41 4.41 -12.98
CA PRO A 8 -11.80 3.18 -13.51
C PRO A 8 -10.42 3.38 -14.15
N ASP A 9 -10.10 4.61 -14.57
CA ASP A 9 -8.82 5.02 -15.15
C ASP A 9 -7.82 5.54 -14.12
N ASP A 10 -8.12 5.47 -12.81
CA ASP A 10 -7.17 5.82 -11.77
C ASP A 10 -6.21 4.66 -11.46
N GLU A 11 -4.98 4.73 -11.97
CA GLU A 11 -3.94 3.71 -11.74
C GLU A 11 -3.62 3.50 -10.25
N PHE A 12 -3.92 4.49 -9.40
CA PHE A 12 -3.64 4.46 -7.96
C PHE A 12 -4.89 4.19 -7.11
N ASP A 13 -6.05 3.91 -7.72
CA ASP A 13 -7.35 3.65 -7.07
C ASP A 13 -7.68 4.68 -5.97
N ARG A 14 -7.43 5.97 -6.25
CA ARG A 14 -7.69 7.06 -5.30
C ARG A 14 -9.20 7.34 -5.22
N PHE A 15 -9.62 7.85 -4.07
CA PHE A 15 -10.97 8.38 -3.87
C PHE A 15 -10.97 9.89 -4.14
N TRP A 16 -11.94 10.34 -4.95
CA TRP A 16 -12.06 11.74 -5.35
C TRP A 16 -13.35 12.34 -4.84
N GLU A 17 -13.29 13.58 -4.35
CA GLU A 17 -14.45 14.30 -3.82
C GLU A 17 -14.59 15.67 -4.50
N PRO A 18 -15.81 16.16 -4.73
CA PRO A 18 -16.02 17.49 -5.30
C PRO A 18 -15.61 18.55 -4.28
N TYR A 19 -14.95 19.62 -4.76
CA TYR A 19 -14.58 20.77 -3.92
C TYR A 19 -15.78 21.43 -3.25
N SER A 20 -16.94 21.44 -3.92
CA SER A 20 -18.23 21.83 -3.33
C SER A 20 -19.38 21.21 -4.13
N LEU A 21 -20.54 21.02 -3.48
CA LEU A 21 -21.74 20.42 -4.09
C LEU A 21 -22.38 21.26 -5.21
N ASN A 22 -22.11 22.58 -5.27
CA ASN A 22 -22.91 23.52 -6.08
C ASN A 22 -22.09 24.46 -6.99
N SER A 23 -20.77 24.30 -7.13
CA SER A 23 -19.92 25.29 -7.81
C SER A 23 -19.03 24.74 -8.93
N THR A 24 -19.25 23.50 -9.36
CA THR A 24 -18.48 22.92 -10.47
C THR A 24 -19.15 23.24 -11.80
N VAL A 25 -18.40 23.87 -12.71
CA VAL A 25 -18.87 24.13 -14.08
C VAL A 25 -18.56 22.90 -14.93
N PRO A 26 -19.55 22.27 -15.60
CA PRO A 26 -19.29 21.18 -16.54
C PRO A 26 -18.43 21.66 -17.70
N ASN A 27 -17.38 20.91 -17.97
CA ASN A 27 -16.45 21.12 -19.06
C ASN A 27 -16.67 19.97 -20.06
N ASN A 28 -17.57 20.19 -21.03
CA ASN A 28 -18.02 19.16 -21.98
C ASN A 28 -16.99 18.81 -23.08
N ARG A 29 -15.69 19.10 -22.88
CA ARG A 29 -14.72 19.16 -23.98
C ARG A 29 -13.38 18.52 -23.64
N LYS A 30 -12.70 18.09 -24.71
CA LYS A 30 -11.53 17.21 -24.69
C LYS A 30 -10.27 18.01 -24.35
N LEU A 31 -9.81 17.90 -23.10
CA LEU A 31 -8.56 18.52 -22.66
C LEU A 31 -7.37 17.61 -23.01
N GLU A 32 -6.34 18.18 -23.62
CA GLU A 32 -5.09 17.49 -23.94
C GLU A 32 -4.21 17.41 -22.68
N VAL A 33 -4.62 16.63 -21.68
CA VAL A 33 -3.98 16.51 -20.34
C VAL A 33 -2.67 15.72 -20.35
N SER A 34 -1.81 15.97 -21.33
CA SER A 34 -0.52 15.30 -21.54
C SER A 34 0.60 15.78 -20.59
N GLY A 35 0.40 16.91 -19.89
CA GLY A 35 1.43 17.53 -19.04
C GLY A 35 1.54 17.00 -17.60
N PHE A 36 0.68 16.05 -17.17
CA PHE A 36 0.65 15.58 -15.79
C PHE A 36 1.49 14.32 -15.57
N TRP A 37 2.56 14.42 -14.77
CA TRP A 37 3.47 13.31 -14.49
C TRP A 37 2.93 12.29 -13.46
N ASN A 38 1.98 12.68 -12.61
CA ASN A 38 1.34 11.83 -11.60
C ASN A 38 -0.05 11.30 -12.03
N LEU A 39 -0.36 11.41 -13.33
CA LEU A 39 -1.48 10.76 -14.02
C LEU A 39 -2.81 10.77 -13.21
N PRO A 40 -3.39 11.95 -12.94
CA PRO A 40 -4.75 12.04 -12.40
C PRO A 40 -5.78 11.46 -13.40
N PRO A 41 -6.93 10.93 -12.92
CA PRO A 41 -7.97 10.40 -13.80
C PRO A 41 -8.51 11.47 -14.73
N SER A 42 -8.71 11.12 -16.00
CA SER A 42 -9.12 12.07 -17.04
C SER A 42 -10.43 12.81 -16.70
N ARG A 43 -11.34 12.14 -15.99
CA ARG A 43 -12.66 12.69 -15.64
C ARG A 43 -12.62 13.85 -14.65
N ILE A 44 -11.55 14.03 -13.88
CA ILE A 44 -11.48 15.17 -12.94
C ILE A 44 -11.44 16.51 -13.70
N PHE A 45 -11.02 16.49 -14.95
CA PHE A 45 -10.93 17.67 -15.80
C PHE A 45 -12.24 18.01 -16.54
N ASN A 46 -13.24 17.14 -16.45
CA ASN A 46 -14.59 17.40 -16.98
C ASN A 46 -15.35 18.44 -16.17
N THR A 47 -14.79 18.90 -15.05
CA THR A 47 -15.34 19.96 -14.23
C THR A 47 -14.21 20.83 -13.71
N ASP A 48 -14.55 22.04 -13.29
CA ASP A 48 -13.64 22.90 -12.53
C ASP A 48 -14.41 23.78 -11.56
N LEU A 49 -13.69 24.22 -10.53
CA LEU A 49 -14.09 25.31 -9.65
C LEU A 49 -13.45 26.59 -10.18
N ARG A 50 -14.26 27.56 -10.64
CA ARG A 50 -13.79 28.84 -11.19
C ARG A 50 -14.49 30.03 -10.55
N ALA A 51 -13.83 31.19 -10.51
CA ALA A 51 -14.52 32.44 -10.21
C ALA A 51 -15.35 32.91 -11.41
N ASN A 52 -16.44 33.62 -11.13
CA ASN A 52 -17.32 34.18 -12.17
C ASN A 52 -16.69 35.37 -12.92
N GLN A 53 -15.73 36.05 -12.28
CA GLN A 53 -15.03 37.23 -12.80
C GLN A 53 -13.54 37.10 -12.50
N VAL A 54 -12.72 38.00 -13.06
CA VAL A 54 -11.28 38.08 -12.76
C VAL A 54 -11.06 38.66 -11.37
N GLN A 55 -11.30 37.83 -10.36
CA GLN A 55 -11.17 38.14 -8.95
C GLN A 55 -10.57 36.94 -8.20
N PRO A 56 -10.06 37.13 -6.98
CA PRO A 56 -9.59 36.03 -6.16
C PRO A 56 -10.66 34.96 -5.96
N LEU A 57 -10.29 33.69 -6.14
CA LEU A 57 -11.11 32.53 -5.81
C LEU A 57 -10.60 31.94 -4.50
N GLU A 58 -11.43 31.99 -3.46
CA GLU A 58 -11.14 31.44 -2.14
C GLU A 58 -12.10 30.29 -1.82
N PHE A 59 -11.57 29.18 -1.32
CA PHE A 59 -12.36 28.01 -0.92
C PHE A 59 -11.65 27.18 0.14
N THR A 60 -12.44 26.47 0.97
CA THR A 60 -11.92 25.57 2.00
C THR A 60 -11.86 24.14 1.46
N TRP A 61 -10.68 23.53 1.47
CA TRP A 61 -10.50 22.13 1.06
C TRP A 61 -9.25 21.52 1.72
N PRO A 62 -9.33 20.29 2.27
CA PRO A 62 -10.49 19.38 2.27
C PRO A 62 -11.63 19.90 3.16
N PRO A 63 -12.87 19.38 2.99
CA PRO A 63 -14.04 19.85 3.75
C PRO A 63 -14.02 19.46 5.24
N MET A 64 -13.01 18.69 5.65
CA MET A 64 -12.81 18.22 7.02
C MET A 64 -11.51 18.80 7.59
N PRO A 65 -11.46 19.09 8.91
CA PRO A 65 -10.24 19.57 9.53
C PRO A 65 -9.15 18.50 9.52
N LEU A 66 -7.93 18.91 9.21
CA LEU A 66 -6.73 18.09 9.18
C LEU A 66 -6.08 17.98 10.56
N LYS A 67 -5.39 16.87 10.79
CA LYS A 67 -4.53 16.73 11.98
C LYS A 67 -3.28 17.58 11.79
N ASN A 68 -2.68 18.03 12.89
CA ASN A 68 -1.39 18.71 12.82
C ASN A 68 -0.31 17.75 12.29
N SER A 69 0.10 17.95 11.04
CA SER A 69 1.13 17.15 10.37
C SER A 69 1.67 17.84 9.12
N PHE A 70 2.54 17.14 8.39
CA PHE A 70 3.08 17.54 7.10
C PHE A 70 2.34 16.83 5.97
N TYR A 71 1.73 17.61 5.10
CA TYR A 71 0.94 17.12 3.97
C TYR A 71 1.69 17.32 2.66
N TYR A 72 1.42 16.43 1.72
CA TYR A 72 1.74 16.58 0.32
C TYR A 72 0.51 17.19 -0.34
N ILE A 73 0.72 18.25 -1.10
CA ILE A 73 -0.35 18.95 -1.82
C ILE A 73 0.01 18.90 -3.30
N ALA A 74 -0.92 18.43 -4.13
CA ALA A 74 -0.88 18.57 -5.57
C ALA A 74 -2.16 19.26 -6.04
N LEU A 75 -2.07 20.29 -6.88
CA LEU A 75 -3.22 20.97 -7.45
C LEU A 75 -3.11 20.96 -8.97
N TYR A 76 -4.22 20.61 -9.64
CA TYR A 76 -4.28 20.43 -11.10
C TYR A 76 -5.08 21.52 -11.77
N PHE A 77 -4.52 22.05 -12.86
CA PHE A 77 -5.05 23.17 -13.60
C PHE A 77 -4.98 22.88 -15.10
N ALA A 78 -6.08 23.03 -15.80
CA ALA A 78 -6.18 22.95 -17.26
C ALA A 78 -7.38 23.78 -17.72
N HIS A 79 -7.30 24.36 -18.90
CA HIS A 79 -8.43 25.08 -19.50
C HIS A 79 -8.66 24.65 -20.95
N ASP A 80 -9.88 24.81 -21.44
CA ASP A 80 -10.27 24.42 -22.81
C ASP A 80 -9.53 25.26 -23.86
N SER A 81 -8.93 24.62 -24.88
CA SER A 81 -8.26 25.27 -26.01
C SER A 81 -9.19 26.14 -26.84
N ASP A 82 -10.47 25.76 -26.93
CA ASP A 82 -11.44 26.39 -27.85
C ASP A 82 -12.13 27.62 -27.23
N SER A 83 -11.92 27.85 -25.93
CA SER A 83 -12.54 28.94 -25.16
C SER A 83 -11.67 30.19 -25.03
N ILE A 84 -10.47 30.13 -25.61
CA ILE A 84 -9.43 31.15 -25.46
C ILE A 84 -9.32 31.82 -26.83
N GLY A 85 -9.72 33.09 -26.92
CA GLY A 85 -9.10 33.96 -27.92
C GLY A 85 -7.63 34.19 -27.53
N ASP A 86 -7.20 35.44 -27.41
CA ASP A 86 -5.87 35.79 -26.86
C ASP A 86 -5.84 35.87 -25.32
N GLY A 87 -6.73 35.12 -24.65
CA GLY A 87 -6.89 35.18 -23.20
C GLY A 87 -5.75 34.52 -22.42
N THR A 88 -5.31 35.13 -21.33
CA THR A 88 -4.27 34.61 -20.44
C THR A 88 -4.86 34.31 -19.07
N ARG A 89 -4.45 33.19 -18.47
CA ARG A 89 -4.85 32.80 -17.12
C ARG A 89 -3.61 32.65 -16.26
N VAL A 90 -3.28 33.71 -15.51
CA VAL A 90 -2.10 33.76 -14.65
C VAL A 90 -2.50 34.18 -13.24
N PHE A 91 -2.13 33.40 -12.23
CA PHE A 91 -2.49 33.68 -10.84
C PHE A 91 -1.49 33.13 -9.83
N ASP A 92 -1.46 33.72 -8.66
CA ASP A 92 -0.76 33.21 -7.49
C ASP A 92 -1.64 32.23 -6.73
N VAL A 93 -1.03 31.24 -6.08
CA VAL A 93 -1.70 30.27 -5.22
C VAL A 93 -1.17 30.43 -3.80
N SER A 94 -2.08 30.49 -2.83
CA SER A 94 -1.73 30.48 -1.40
C SER A 94 -2.55 29.45 -0.64
N VAL A 95 -1.94 28.90 0.41
CA VAL A 95 -2.53 27.94 1.34
C VAL A 95 -2.49 28.56 2.73
N ASN A 96 -3.65 28.76 3.35
CA ASN A 96 -3.78 29.48 4.64
C ASN A 96 -3.09 30.86 4.63
N GLY A 97 -3.19 31.59 3.52
CA GLY A 97 -2.57 32.90 3.33
C GLY A 97 -1.05 32.87 3.10
N ILE A 98 -0.41 31.71 3.13
CA ILE A 98 1.01 31.54 2.84
C ILE A 98 1.18 31.27 1.35
N ALA A 99 2.05 32.03 0.69
CA ALA A 99 2.34 31.88 -0.74
C ALA A 99 2.86 30.46 -1.05
N TYR A 100 2.13 29.74 -1.90
CA TYR A 100 2.40 28.36 -2.29
C TYR A 100 3.02 28.27 -3.68
N TYR A 101 2.53 29.08 -4.62
CA TYR A 101 3.10 29.23 -5.96
C TYR A 101 2.82 30.64 -6.48
N LYS A 102 3.72 31.19 -7.30
CA LYS A 102 3.56 32.52 -7.89
C LYS A 102 3.54 32.45 -9.41
N GLU A 103 2.74 33.31 -10.03
CA GLU A 103 2.66 33.49 -11.48
C GLU A 103 2.39 32.18 -12.24
N LEU A 104 1.48 31.34 -11.73
CA LEU A 104 1.08 30.11 -12.42
C LEU A 104 0.36 30.46 -13.71
N SER A 105 0.97 30.14 -14.85
CA SER A 105 0.33 30.23 -16.15
C SER A 105 -0.33 28.89 -16.50
N VAL A 106 -1.65 28.87 -16.58
CA VAL A 106 -2.39 27.67 -16.97
C VAL A 106 -2.38 27.54 -18.49
N SER A 107 -2.31 26.31 -19.00
CA SER A 107 -2.38 25.99 -20.44
C SER A 107 -3.37 24.85 -20.72
N PRO A 108 -3.76 24.61 -21.99
CA PRO A 108 -4.59 23.46 -22.36
C PRO A 108 -3.91 22.11 -22.14
N ALA A 109 -2.56 22.09 -22.15
CA ALA A 109 -1.77 20.89 -21.87
C ALA A 109 -1.86 20.44 -20.40
N GLY A 110 -2.36 21.32 -19.53
CA GLY A 110 -2.40 21.13 -18.09
C GLY A 110 -1.15 21.66 -17.38
N SER A 111 -1.30 21.95 -16.10
CA SER A 111 -0.24 22.42 -15.20
C SER A 111 -0.52 21.89 -13.81
N VAL A 112 0.52 21.35 -13.17
CA VAL A 112 0.45 20.86 -11.79
C VAL A 112 1.48 21.59 -10.95
N ILE A 113 1.03 22.00 -9.76
CA ILE A 113 1.91 22.54 -8.72
C ILE A 113 1.89 21.57 -7.55
N PHE A 114 3.07 21.34 -6.98
CA PHE A 114 3.29 20.33 -5.96
C PHE A 114 4.19 20.86 -4.86
N ALA A 115 3.81 20.59 -3.61
CA ALA A 115 4.67 20.79 -2.46
C ALA A 115 4.75 19.53 -1.62
N SER A 116 5.98 19.17 -1.25
CA SER A 116 6.24 18.16 -0.25
C SER A 116 6.29 18.78 1.14
N ARG A 117 5.63 18.16 2.11
CA ARG A 117 5.73 18.49 3.54
C ARG A 117 5.26 19.91 3.90
N TRP A 118 4.10 20.31 3.41
CA TRP A 118 3.42 21.54 3.81
C TRP A 118 2.75 21.36 5.19
N PRO A 119 3.06 22.20 6.19
CA PRO A 119 2.46 22.07 7.51
C PRO A 119 0.99 22.51 7.48
N LEU A 120 0.08 21.63 7.90
CA LEU A 120 -1.35 21.94 8.02
C LEU A 120 -1.92 21.44 9.33
N GLU A 121 -2.92 22.16 9.84
CA GLU A 121 -3.71 21.82 11.01
C GLU A 121 -5.08 22.49 10.88
N GLY A 122 -6.16 21.77 11.22
CA GLY A 122 -7.51 22.31 11.15
C GLY A 122 -8.01 22.49 9.72
N LEU A 123 -8.86 23.49 9.50
CA LEU A 123 -9.40 23.78 8.16
C LEU A 123 -8.33 24.45 7.28
N THR A 124 -8.29 24.05 6.01
CA THR A 124 -7.33 24.56 5.04
C THR A 124 -8.05 25.43 4.00
N THR A 125 -7.64 26.68 3.88
CA THR A 125 -8.14 27.62 2.88
C THR A 125 -7.14 27.75 1.73
N LEU A 126 -7.63 27.57 0.50
CA LEU A 126 -6.90 27.80 -0.74
C LEU A 126 -7.40 29.09 -1.38
N THR A 127 -6.47 29.96 -1.77
CA THR A 127 -6.78 31.22 -2.45
C THR A 127 -5.97 31.33 -3.74
N LEU A 128 -6.68 31.48 -4.86
CA LEU A 128 -6.12 31.72 -6.20
C LEU A 128 -6.30 33.19 -6.54
N THR A 129 -5.21 33.94 -6.69
CA THR A 129 -5.24 35.41 -6.88
C THR A 129 -4.75 35.79 -8.27
N PRO A 130 -5.62 36.26 -9.19
CA PRO A 130 -5.21 36.69 -10.52
C PRO A 130 -4.11 37.76 -10.48
N THR A 131 -3.13 37.63 -11.36
CA THR A 131 -2.16 38.70 -11.58
C THR A 131 -2.78 39.82 -12.42
N SER A 132 -2.20 41.01 -12.38
CA SER A 132 -2.72 42.20 -13.11
C SER A 132 -2.81 42.00 -14.62
N GLY A 133 -2.05 41.06 -15.21
CA GLY A 133 -2.07 40.73 -16.63
C GLY A 133 -3.01 39.59 -17.02
N SER A 134 -3.71 38.96 -16.06
CA SER A 134 -4.63 37.86 -16.34
C SER A 134 -5.96 38.38 -16.84
N THR A 135 -6.40 37.94 -18.01
CA THR A 135 -7.71 38.31 -18.58
C THR A 135 -8.80 37.31 -18.25
N LEU A 136 -8.42 36.12 -17.80
CA LEU A 136 -9.32 35.06 -17.39
C LEU A 136 -9.33 34.90 -15.86
N ALA A 137 -10.49 34.51 -15.33
CA ALA A 137 -10.67 34.16 -13.93
C ALA A 137 -9.72 33.03 -13.51
N PRO A 138 -9.41 32.81 -12.23
CA PRO A 138 -8.70 31.61 -11.80
C PRO A 138 -9.65 30.40 -11.81
N LEU A 139 -9.10 29.19 -11.98
CA LEU A 139 -9.83 27.93 -11.84
C LEU A 139 -8.96 26.88 -11.16
N VAL A 140 -9.55 25.77 -10.72
CA VAL A 140 -8.86 24.52 -10.34
C VAL A 140 -9.71 23.32 -10.75
N ASN A 141 -9.09 22.28 -11.32
CA ASN A 141 -9.79 21.07 -11.77
C ASN A 141 -9.85 19.98 -10.70
N GLY A 142 -8.77 19.82 -9.95
CA GLY A 142 -8.65 18.78 -8.93
C GLY A 142 -7.46 19.01 -8.03
N GLY A 143 -7.35 18.20 -6.98
CA GLY A 143 -6.27 18.31 -6.03
C GLY A 143 -6.12 17.05 -5.21
N GLU A 144 -4.89 16.78 -4.79
CA GLU A 144 -4.55 15.71 -3.85
C GLU A 144 -3.96 16.32 -2.59
N MET A 145 -4.44 15.86 -1.44
CA MET A 145 -3.86 16.22 -0.15
C MET A 145 -3.75 14.98 0.72
N PHE A 146 -2.51 14.53 0.92
CA PHE A 146 -2.26 13.30 1.67
C PHE A 146 -1.07 13.46 2.61
N GLU A 147 -1.18 12.86 3.78
CA GLU A 147 -0.08 12.71 4.71
C GLU A 147 0.71 11.45 4.33
N LEU A 148 2.05 11.55 4.25
CA LEU A 148 2.86 10.33 4.18
C LEU A 148 3.05 9.78 5.59
N ILE A 149 2.38 8.67 5.86
CA ILE A 149 2.66 7.88 7.05
C ILE A 149 4.00 7.18 6.83
N SER A 150 5.05 7.66 7.52
CA SER A 150 6.29 6.89 7.60
C SER A 150 5.95 5.55 8.22
N LEU A 151 6.05 4.47 7.45
CA LEU A 151 5.66 3.14 7.90
C LEU A 151 6.43 2.71 9.15
N GLY A 152 7.57 3.34 9.47
CA GLY A 152 8.38 3.02 10.66
C GLY A 152 9.40 1.92 10.41
N GLY A 153 9.62 1.56 9.14
CA GLY A 153 10.58 0.54 8.73
C GLY A 153 10.16 -0.16 7.44
N ARG A 154 10.88 -1.22 7.11
CA ARG A 154 10.52 -2.20 6.08
C ARG A 154 10.91 -3.59 6.55
N THR A 155 10.16 -4.60 6.13
CA THR A 155 10.58 -5.99 6.32
C THR A 155 11.93 -6.20 5.63
N LEU A 156 12.82 -7.00 6.23
CA LEU A 156 14.07 -7.38 5.58
C LEU A 156 13.76 -7.96 4.19
N VAL A 157 14.40 -7.41 3.16
CA VAL A 157 14.11 -7.74 1.74
C VAL A 157 14.12 -9.24 1.48
N ARG A 158 15.06 -9.98 2.08
CA ARG A 158 15.12 -11.44 1.99
C ARG A 158 13.85 -12.12 2.51
N ASP A 159 13.36 -11.67 3.66
CA ASP A 159 12.18 -12.25 4.31
C ASP A 159 10.92 -11.91 3.49
N ALA A 160 10.78 -10.66 3.04
CA ALA A 160 9.67 -10.25 2.17
C ALA A 160 9.66 -11.01 0.83
N THR A 161 10.84 -11.25 0.23
CA THR A 161 10.96 -12.00 -1.02
C THR A 161 10.61 -13.48 -0.81
N ALA A 162 11.05 -14.07 0.31
CA ALA A 162 10.73 -15.45 0.66
C ALA A 162 9.24 -15.65 0.90
N LEU A 163 8.59 -14.75 1.63
CA LEU A 163 7.15 -14.84 1.89
C LEU A 163 6.33 -14.60 0.62
N ASN A 164 6.77 -13.72 -0.30
CA ASN A 164 6.16 -13.59 -1.61
C ASN A 164 6.27 -14.88 -2.46
N ALA A 165 7.37 -15.63 -2.35
CA ALA A 165 7.48 -16.92 -3.01
C ALA A 165 6.52 -17.96 -2.40
N ILE A 166 6.35 -17.96 -1.08
CA ILE A 166 5.37 -18.80 -0.37
C ILE A 166 3.93 -18.41 -0.78
N LYS A 167 3.63 -17.11 -0.85
CA LYS A 167 2.33 -16.61 -1.34
C LYS A 167 1.98 -17.19 -2.71
N ARG A 168 2.95 -17.26 -3.62
CA ARG A 168 2.75 -17.79 -4.99
C ARG A 168 2.57 -19.31 -5.02
N SER A 169 3.06 -20.04 -4.01
CA SER A 169 2.91 -21.50 -3.94
C SER A 169 1.61 -21.93 -3.25
N PHE A 170 0.99 -21.05 -2.47
CA PHE A 170 -0.30 -21.26 -1.84
C PHE A 170 -1.46 -20.82 -2.74
N LYS A 171 -2.61 -21.44 -2.50
CA LYS A 171 -3.93 -21.04 -3.01
C LYS A 171 -4.83 -20.71 -1.82
N ASN A 172 -5.79 -19.82 -2.03
CA ASN A 172 -6.69 -19.28 -1.00
C ASN A 172 -5.96 -18.55 0.12
N VAL A 173 -4.88 -17.82 -0.21
CA VAL A 173 -4.16 -16.99 0.77
C VAL A 173 -5.06 -15.88 1.33
N PRO A 174 -4.80 -15.40 2.56
CA PRO A 174 -5.50 -14.24 3.10
C PRO A 174 -5.43 -13.04 2.17
N VAL A 175 -6.53 -12.28 2.10
CA VAL A 175 -6.69 -11.15 1.15
C VAL A 175 -5.72 -10.00 1.41
N ASP A 176 -5.24 -9.87 2.65
CA ASP A 176 -4.32 -8.84 3.11
C ASP A 176 -2.85 -9.17 2.85
N TRP A 177 -2.54 -10.31 2.22
CA TRP A 177 -1.18 -10.66 1.80
C TRP A 177 -0.71 -9.79 0.61
N ASN A 178 -0.74 -8.48 0.74
CA ASN A 178 -0.32 -7.50 -0.27
C ASN A 178 0.59 -6.43 0.36
N GLY A 179 1.58 -5.95 -0.40
CA GLY A 179 2.54 -4.95 0.10
C GLY A 179 3.67 -5.55 0.95
N ASP A 180 4.06 -4.84 2.01
CA ASP A 180 5.14 -5.26 2.92
C ASP A 180 4.57 -6.17 4.03
N PRO A 181 5.10 -7.38 4.25
CA PRO A 181 4.50 -8.34 5.18
C PRO A 181 4.39 -7.92 6.64
N CYS A 182 5.24 -6.99 7.09
CA CYS A 182 5.28 -6.56 8.48
C CYS A 182 4.84 -5.10 8.66
N MET A 183 4.45 -4.41 7.58
CA MET A 183 4.18 -2.98 7.61
C MET A 183 2.80 -2.63 7.06
N PRO A 184 2.07 -1.70 7.73
CA PRO A 184 2.44 -1.01 8.97
C PRO A 184 2.48 -1.95 10.19
N LYS A 185 3.21 -1.58 11.26
CA LYS A 185 3.54 -2.47 12.41
C LYS A 185 2.32 -3.17 13.06
N ASN A 186 1.15 -2.53 13.03
CA ASN A 186 -0.10 -3.06 13.59
C ASN A 186 -0.99 -3.77 12.56
N TYR A 187 -0.49 -3.91 11.33
CA TYR A 187 -1.21 -4.41 10.16
C TYR A 187 -0.27 -5.29 9.32
N SER A 188 0.51 -6.15 9.99
CA SER A 188 1.22 -7.21 9.30
C SER A 188 0.23 -8.13 8.60
N TRP A 189 0.70 -8.84 7.58
CA TRP A 189 -0.12 -9.83 6.88
C TRP A 189 -0.71 -10.83 7.86
N THR A 190 -1.95 -11.24 7.64
CA THR A 190 -2.65 -12.22 8.46
C THR A 190 -1.78 -13.47 8.63
N GLY A 191 -1.60 -13.86 9.90
CA GLY A 191 -0.78 -15.00 10.28
C GLY A 191 0.72 -14.74 10.33
N VAL A 192 1.21 -13.57 9.97
CA VAL A 192 2.63 -13.22 10.01
C VAL A 192 2.93 -12.43 11.28
N THR A 193 3.86 -12.94 12.09
CA THR A 193 4.42 -12.21 13.25
C THR A 193 5.82 -11.73 12.93
N CYS A 194 6.11 -10.48 13.29
CA CYS A 194 7.37 -9.82 12.97
C CYS A 194 8.11 -9.33 14.22
N SER A 195 9.43 -9.26 14.14
CA SER A 195 10.29 -8.73 15.21
C SER A 195 10.21 -7.22 15.30
N ASP A 196 10.46 -6.69 16.50
CA ASP A 196 10.71 -5.27 16.72
C ASP A 196 12.11 -4.84 16.27
N GLY A 197 12.31 -3.52 16.18
CA GLY A 197 13.60 -2.88 15.94
C GLY A 197 13.82 -2.40 14.50
N PRO A 198 15.02 -1.86 14.20
CA PRO A 198 15.30 -1.20 12.92
C PRO A 198 15.42 -2.17 11.74
N ARG A 199 15.57 -3.48 12.01
CA ARG A 199 15.62 -4.55 11.01
C ARG A 199 14.53 -5.55 11.31
N ILE A 200 13.35 -5.30 10.76
CA ILE A 200 12.15 -6.12 10.98
C ILE A 200 12.30 -7.45 10.23
N ARG A 201 12.12 -8.55 10.96
CA ARG A 201 12.25 -9.94 10.48
C ARG A 201 10.95 -10.69 10.71
N ILE A 202 10.66 -11.68 9.88
CA ILE A 202 9.53 -12.60 10.12
C ILE A 202 9.97 -13.64 11.14
N VAL A 203 9.24 -13.75 12.26
CA VAL A 203 9.58 -14.63 13.39
C VAL A 203 8.59 -15.76 13.60
N ALA A 204 7.35 -15.64 13.10
CA ALA A 204 6.39 -16.74 13.08
C ALA A 204 5.45 -16.65 11.89
N LEU A 205 4.99 -17.82 11.43
CA LEU A 205 3.91 -17.97 10.47
C LEU A 205 2.84 -18.88 11.07
N ASN A 206 1.64 -18.34 11.30
CA ASN A 206 0.47 -19.07 11.79
C ASN A 206 -0.69 -18.91 10.82
N LEU A 207 -0.95 -19.95 10.04
CA LEU A 207 -2.07 -20.05 9.11
C LEU A 207 -2.87 -21.34 9.34
N THR A 208 -2.91 -21.80 10.59
CA THR A 208 -3.66 -23.00 10.97
C THR A 208 -5.14 -22.82 10.63
N SER A 209 -5.76 -23.84 10.02
CA SER A 209 -7.20 -23.84 9.68
C SER A 209 -7.65 -22.72 8.73
N MET A 210 -6.79 -22.28 7.81
CA MET A 210 -7.10 -21.19 6.85
C MET A 210 -7.63 -21.69 5.50
N GLY A 211 -7.86 -22.99 5.32
CA GLY A 211 -8.34 -23.55 4.04
C GLY A 211 -7.34 -23.43 2.90
N LEU A 212 -6.04 -23.36 3.23
CA LEU A 212 -4.96 -23.23 2.27
C LEU A 212 -4.79 -24.54 1.48
N SER A 213 -4.40 -24.40 0.20
CA SER A 213 -3.92 -25.53 -0.60
C SER A 213 -2.71 -25.11 -1.43
N GLY A 214 -2.12 -26.04 -2.19
CA GLY A 214 -0.84 -25.81 -2.87
C GLY A 214 0.31 -26.47 -2.12
N SER A 215 1.51 -25.89 -2.13
CA SER A 215 2.70 -26.48 -1.50
C SER A 215 3.50 -25.45 -0.72
N LEU A 216 4.30 -25.92 0.26
CA LEU A 216 5.23 -25.06 1.00
C LEU A 216 6.51 -24.84 0.19
N ALA A 217 6.71 -23.61 -0.30
CA ALA A 217 7.87 -23.28 -1.13
C ALA A 217 9.21 -23.41 -0.36
N PRO A 218 10.29 -23.94 -0.97
CA PRO A 218 11.61 -24.06 -0.34
C PRO A 218 12.21 -22.76 0.19
N GLN A 219 11.75 -21.62 -0.31
CA GLN A 219 12.14 -20.28 0.13
C GLN A 219 11.82 -20.01 1.60
N VAL A 220 10.96 -20.80 2.25
CA VAL A 220 10.75 -20.76 3.71
C VAL A 220 12.08 -20.91 4.48
N ALA A 221 13.05 -21.67 3.95
CA ALA A 221 14.37 -21.83 4.54
C ALA A 221 15.21 -20.53 4.58
N LYS A 222 14.79 -19.48 3.85
CA LYS A 222 15.43 -18.15 3.88
C LYS A 222 14.93 -17.28 5.04
N LEU A 223 13.82 -17.64 5.67
CA LEU A 223 13.23 -16.96 6.83
C LEU A 223 13.97 -17.34 8.12
N THR A 224 15.28 -17.05 8.15
CA THR A 224 16.22 -17.52 9.18
C THR A 224 15.94 -17.04 10.61
N ALA A 225 14.99 -16.11 10.81
CA ALA A 225 14.55 -15.67 12.13
C ALA A 225 13.29 -16.40 12.61
N LEU A 226 12.72 -17.31 11.82
CA LEU A 226 11.54 -18.09 12.22
C LEU A 226 11.83 -18.92 13.46
N SER A 227 10.91 -18.80 14.40
CA SER A 227 10.78 -19.61 15.60
C SER A 227 9.62 -20.60 15.49
N SER A 228 8.57 -20.26 14.76
CA SER A 228 7.35 -21.06 14.68
C SER A 228 6.79 -21.11 13.26
N ILE A 229 6.42 -22.31 12.81
CA ILE A 229 5.68 -22.54 11.55
C ILE A 229 4.47 -23.39 11.90
N TRP A 230 3.28 -22.78 11.86
CA TRP A 230 2.01 -23.43 12.15
C TRP A 230 1.10 -23.33 10.93
N LEU A 231 0.97 -24.45 10.23
CA LEU A 231 0.17 -24.60 9.00
C LEU A 231 -0.79 -25.79 9.12
N GLY A 232 -1.07 -26.24 10.35
CA GLY A 232 -1.91 -27.40 10.62
C GLY A 232 -3.35 -27.23 10.11
N ASN A 233 -4.03 -28.35 9.88
CA ASN A 233 -5.43 -28.39 9.44
C ASN A 233 -5.66 -27.56 8.15
N ASN A 234 -4.92 -27.89 7.09
CA ASN A 234 -5.07 -27.28 5.77
C ASN A 234 -5.10 -28.39 4.70
N SER A 235 -5.04 -28.01 3.42
CA SER A 235 -4.94 -28.93 2.28
C SER A 235 -3.63 -28.75 1.52
N LEU A 236 -2.54 -28.42 2.22
CA LEU A 236 -1.20 -28.28 1.64
C LEU A 236 -0.65 -29.67 1.26
N SER A 237 0.10 -29.74 0.17
CA SER A 237 0.65 -30.98 -0.39
C SER A 237 2.07 -30.81 -0.92
N GLY A 238 2.63 -31.90 -1.45
CA GLY A 238 4.02 -31.97 -1.89
C GLY A 238 4.97 -32.32 -0.74
N SER A 239 6.27 -32.25 -0.98
CA SER A 239 7.28 -32.54 0.04
C SER A 239 7.48 -31.36 0.99
N ILE A 240 7.83 -31.68 2.24
CA ILE A 240 8.28 -30.68 3.21
C ILE A 240 9.69 -30.23 2.79
N PRO A 241 9.92 -28.93 2.49
CA PRO A 241 11.24 -28.45 2.09
C PRO A 241 12.25 -28.52 3.24
N ASP A 242 13.54 -28.51 2.92
CA ASP A 242 14.60 -28.53 3.93
C ASP A 242 14.56 -27.28 4.84
N LEU A 243 14.26 -27.50 6.11
CA LEU A 243 14.22 -26.47 7.16
C LEU A 243 15.45 -26.49 8.07
N GLY A 244 16.46 -27.30 7.77
CA GLY A 244 17.64 -27.51 8.61
C GLY A 244 18.50 -26.25 8.83
N SER A 245 18.35 -25.24 7.98
CA SER A 245 19.01 -23.93 8.13
C SER A 245 18.35 -23.02 9.18
N LEU A 246 17.10 -23.29 9.59
CA LEU A 246 16.32 -22.45 10.49
C LEU A 246 16.72 -22.71 11.95
N LYS A 247 17.86 -22.15 12.37
CA LYS A 247 18.48 -22.43 13.68
C LYS A 247 17.68 -21.95 14.90
N PHE A 248 16.71 -21.05 14.68
CA PHE A 248 15.83 -20.54 15.72
C PHE A 248 14.48 -21.27 15.79
N LEU A 249 14.22 -22.23 14.91
CA LEU A 249 12.94 -22.92 14.83
C LEU A 249 12.74 -23.81 16.07
N GLU A 250 11.66 -23.56 16.78
CA GLU A 250 11.26 -24.21 18.03
C GLU A 250 10.00 -25.05 17.84
N SER A 251 9.06 -24.61 17.00
CA SER A 251 7.79 -25.30 16.80
C SER A 251 7.41 -25.40 15.32
N VAL A 252 7.07 -26.61 14.88
CA VAL A 252 6.63 -26.92 13.50
C VAL A 252 5.38 -27.78 13.57
N HIS A 253 4.25 -27.19 13.20
CA HIS A 253 2.93 -27.84 13.15
C HIS A 253 2.47 -27.89 11.70
N LEU A 254 2.50 -29.08 11.10
CA LEU A 254 2.08 -29.35 9.73
C LEU A 254 1.03 -30.48 9.68
N GLU A 255 0.48 -30.86 10.83
CA GLU A 255 -0.52 -31.91 10.96
C GLU A 255 -1.78 -31.64 10.13
N ASP A 256 -2.54 -32.69 9.86
CA ASP A 256 -3.83 -32.60 9.16
C ASP A 256 -3.69 -31.87 7.81
N ASN A 257 -2.77 -32.35 6.98
CA ASN A 257 -2.49 -31.86 5.64
C ASN A 257 -2.33 -33.04 4.66
N ARG A 258 -1.77 -32.80 3.47
CA ARG A 258 -1.52 -33.80 2.43
C ARG A 258 -0.05 -33.82 2.02
N PHE A 259 0.87 -33.44 2.93
CA PHE A 259 2.30 -33.52 2.66
C PHE A 259 2.72 -34.97 2.39
N SER A 260 3.64 -35.16 1.46
CA SER A 260 4.08 -36.47 0.99
C SER A 260 5.59 -36.55 0.84
N GLY A 261 6.10 -37.74 0.48
CA GLY A 261 7.54 -38.01 0.40
C GLY A 261 8.07 -38.68 1.66
N THR A 262 9.39 -38.72 1.81
CA THR A 262 10.04 -39.38 2.94
C THR A 262 10.05 -38.51 4.19
N PHE A 263 10.06 -39.14 5.37
CA PHE A 263 10.19 -38.44 6.64
C PHE A 263 11.44 -37.52 6.65
N PRO A 264 11.30 -36.22 6.98
CA PRO A 264 12.38 -35.24 6.87
C PRO A 264 13.47 -35.40 7.94
N SER A 265 14.66 -35.87 7.56
CA SER A 265 15.80 -36.09 8.47
C SER A 265 16.53 -34.83 8.93
N PHE A 266 16.38 -33.73 8.19
CA PHE A 266 17.04 -32.46 8.49
C PHE A 266 16.58 -31.83 9.82
N PHE A 267 15.39 -32.16 10.33
CA PHE A 267 14.91 -31.65 11.62
C PHE A 267 15.77 -32.09 12.80
N GLY A 268 16.46 -33.24 12.71
CA GLY A 268 17.40 -33.65 13.75
C GLY A 268 18.62 -32.71 13.87
N GLY A 269 18.92 -31.92 12.82
CA GLY A 269 19.96 -30.90 12.82
C GLY A 269 19.49 -29.50 13.24
N VAL A 270 18.21 -29.34 13.59
CA VAL A 270 17.63 -28.08 14.08
C VAL A 270 17.81 -28.02 15.60
N PRO A 271 18.66 -27.15 16.14
CA PRO A 271 19.10 -27.25 17.53
C PRO A 271 17.98 -26.97 18.53
N ARG A 272 17.11 -26.00 18.23
CA ARG A 272 16.07 -25.51 19.16
C ARG A 272 14.72 -26.17 19.03
N LEU A 273 14.53 -27.09 18.09
CA LEU A 273 13.23 -27.70 17.83
C LEU A 273 12.73 -28.47 19.06
N ARG A 274 11.53 -28.14 19.51
CA ARG A 274 10.83 -28.73 20.66
C ARG A 274 9.53 -29.41 20.27
N GLU A 275 8.86 -28.92 19.24
CA GLU A 275 7.60 -29.46 18.77
C GLU A 275 7.68 -29.74 17.27
N LEU A 276 7.38 -30.97 16.88
CA LEU A 276 7.27 -31.38 15.49
C LEU A 276 6.03 -32.25 15.31
N PHE A 277 4.96 -31.64 14.80
CA PHE A 277 3.68 -32.31 14.56
C PHE A 277 3.49 -32.49 13.06
N LEU A 278 3.56 -33.75 12.62
CA LEU A 278 3.45 -34.15 11.21
C LEU A 278 2.36 -35.21 11.00
N GLN A 279 1.66 -35.64 12.06
CA GLN A 279 0.59 -36.64 11.99
C GLN A 279 -0.48 -36.27 10.95
N ASN A 280 -1.20 -37.28 10.47
CA ASN A 280 -2.27 -37.11 9.47
C ASN A 280 -1.79 -36.42 8.18
N ASN A 281 -0.65 -36.89 7.67
CA ASN A 281 -0.11 -36.58 6.35
C ASN A 281 0.19 -37.89 5.58
N ASN A 282 0.64 -37.79 4.34
CA ASN A 282 1.01 -38.92 3.48
C ASN A 282 2.53 -39.16 3.43
N LEU A 283 3.21 -38.98 4.57
CA LEU A 283 4.65 -39.19 4.71
C LEU A 283 4.97 -40.69 4.77
N THR A 284 6.11 -41.06 4.19
CA THR A 284 6.57 -42.45 4.07
C THR A 284 7.99 -42.61 4.62
N GLY A 285 8.46 -43.85 4.74
CA GLY A 285 9.78 -44.15 5.28
C GLY A 285 9.81 -44.20 6.81
N LYS A 286 11.02 -44.36 7.37
CA LYS A 286 11.24 -44.48 8.81
C LYS A 286 11.54 -43.12 9.43
N ILE A 287 11.08 -42.91 10.66
CA ILE A 287 11.50 -41.77 11.47
C ILE A 287 13.01 -41.88 11.72
N PRO A 288 13.81 -40.86 11.36
CA PRO A 288 15.26 -40.86 11.55
C PRO A 288 15.67 -40.97 13.04
N SER A 289 16.71 -41.75 13.33
CA SER A 289 17.14 -42.01 14.72
C SER A 289 17.60 -40.75 15.46
N ASN A 290 18.20 -39.79 14.76
CA ASN A 290 18.61 -38.50 15.31
C ASN A 290 17.43 -37.62 15.78
N LEU A 291 16.23 -37.84 15.23
CA LEU A 291 15.01 -37.20 15.70
C LEU A 291 14.45 -37.90 16.94
N LEU A 292 14.40 -39.24 16.93
CA LEU A 292 13.96 -40.03 18.07
C LEU A 292 14.83 -39.83 19.31
N GLN A 293 16.12 -39.52 19.11
CA GLN A 293 17.09 -39.27 20.17
C GLN A 293 17.17 -37.79 20.58
N LYS A 294 16.40 -36.90 19.95
CA LYS A 294 16.47 -35.47 20.23
C LYS A 294 15.85 -35.18 21.61
N PRO A 295 16.62 -34.67 22.60
CA PRO A 295 16.12 -34.48 23.95
C PRO A 295 15.00 -33.44 23.99
N GLY A 296 13.90 -33.77 24.67
CA GLY A 296 12.77 -32.85 24.88
C GLY A 296 11.96 -32.52 23.63
N LEU A 297 12.15 -33.26 22.53
CA LEU A 297 11.32 -33.13 21.33
C LEU A 297 9.98 -33.84 21.56
N GLU A 298 8.89 -33.09 21.45
CA GLU A 298 7.56 -33.63 21.27
C GLU A 298 7.32 -33.89 19.78
N LEU A 299 7.27 -35.18 19.42
CA LEU A 299 7.04 -35.64 18.07
C LEU A 299 5.66 -36.30 17.98
N ARG A 300 4.83 -35.82 17.05
CA ARG A 300 3.52 -36.41 16.73
C ARG A 300 3.40 -36.69 15.23
#